data_AF-A0AA40RZW7-F1
#
_entry.id   AF-A0AA40RZW7-F1
#
_cell.length_a   1.000
_cell.length_b   1.000
_cell.length_c   1.000
_cell.angle_alpha   90.00
_cell.angle_beta   90.00
_cell.angle_gamma   90.00
#
_symmetry.space_group_name_H-M   'P 1'
#
loop_
_entity.id
_entity.type
_entity.pdbx_description
1 polymer ?
#
loop_
_entity_poly.entity_id
_entity_poly.type
_entity_poly.pdbx_seq_one_letter_code
_entity_poly.pdbx_strand_id
1 'polypeptide(L)'
;MPNLNDLKLPLKLAIPIGLLICLSVGLVLTAKAGIDGTLERMTRLTDYTLRRRIAVSDFDRAIKEATIHEKNIAIETDPVEMRKSKALFDASRAEIFQQIDKILAVAETNQLQRRYAETRSILEAYLNSVDKSIERSMQGDHKGAIAISNGEGRAARQRLEERLASHLTTNAATTESTIRTVKEEGGATTTRLVVVAIAGIGVLASLAGLITVFGIARPIRRAVQATERLAAGDLATPVDDVARRDEVGALNRALAVFKDSALARQRLEAEQTRDTTAKMMRAERLDAVTRAFEADATRMTSGLNTAAADMEVTARSMSGIADQTTTQAMAVSSTATQTAANVQTVAASAEELSASIAEITTQVVQSISLIGAAVDRVGEADATIRTLSDTAERIGTVVAMISGIAGQTNLLALNATIEAARAGEAGRGFAVVATEVKELAARTGQATEEVSTQIGAIQDATKAAVTAIRAIGRQIASLEQVSASIAAAMEEQEAATREITRNVQEAARGTEHVTGSADGMRQGAGETGAAATQVLGAARQLARDSEGLSRTVASFLADVKTA
;
A
#
# COMPACT_ATOMS: atom_id res chain seq x y z
N MET A 1 -15.78 -12.97 64.91
CA MET A 1 -16.78 -13.08 63.82
C MET A 1 -18.06 -13.64 64.43
N PRO A 2 -19.25 -13.10 64.13
CA PRO A 2 -20.50 -13.72 64.55
C PRO A 2 -20.45 -15.18 64.09
N ASN A 3 -20.75 -16.11 65.01
CA ASN A 3 -20.69 -17.53 64.71
C ASN A 3 -21.66 -17.77 63.55
N LEU A 4 -21.19 -18.33 62.42
CA LEU A 4 -22.00 -18.52 61.21
C LEU A 4 -23.32 -19.26 61.50
N ASN A 5 -23.32 -20.05 62.57
CA ASN A 5 -24.47 -20.80 63.06
C ASN A 5 -25.63 -19.93 63.57
N ASP A 6 -25.39 -18.70 64.03
CA ASP A 6 -26.42 -17.81 64.60
C ASP A 6 -27.05 -16.84 63.59
N LEU A 7 -26.60 -16.85 62.34
CA LEU A 7 -27.22 -16.06 61.27
C LEU A 7 -28.54 -16.71 60.82
N LYS A 8 -29.55 -15.87 60.56
CA LYS A 8 -30.80 -16.27 59.93
C LYS A 8 -30.55 -16.87 58.54
N LEU A 9 -31.35 -17.88 58.17
CA LEU A 9 -31.27 -18.58 56.89
C LEU A 9 -31.21 -17.66 55.64
N PRO A 10 -32.06 -16.62 55.49
CA PRO A 10 -31.97 -15.70 54.34
C PRO A 10 -30.64 -14.94 54.29
N LEU A 11 -30.06 -14.61 55.45
CA LEU A 11 -28.77 -13.92 55.52
C LEU A 11 -27.62 -14.86 55.14
N LYS A 12 -27.70 -16.15 55.50
CA LYS A 12 -26.74 -17.19 55.06
C LYS A 12 -26.74 -17.39 53.54
N LEU A 13 -27.93 -17.31 52.91
CA LEU A 13 -28.09 -17.41 51.46
C LEU A 13 -27.68 -16.12 50.73
N ALA A 14 -27.81 -14.96 51.38
CA ALA A 14 -27.41 -13.68 50.81
C ALA A 14 -25.88 -13.49 50.72
N ILE A 15 -25.09 -14.12 51.60
CA ILE A 15 -23.61 -14.01 51.61
C ILE A 15 -22.96 -14.42 50.27
N PRO A 16 -23.19 -15.62 49.71
CA PRO A 16 -22.60 -15.99 48.42
C PRO A 16 -23.09 -15.11 47.26
N ILE A 17 -24.35 -14.65 47.31
CA ILE A 17 -24.90 -13.72 46.31
C ILE A 17 -24.19 -12.35 46.38
N GLY A 18 -23.99 -11.81 47.57
CA GLY A 18 -23.26 -10.55 47.77
C GLY A 18 -21.80 -10.63 47.33
N LEU A 19 -21.12 -11.75 47.62
CA LEU A 19 -19.74 -11.97 47.18
C LEU A 19 -19.63 -12.14 45.66
N LEU A 20 -20.64 -12.76 45.01
CA LEU A 20 -20.72 -12.85 43.56
C LEU A 20 -20.87 -11.45 42.92
N ILE A 21 -21.70 -10.58 43.50
CA ILE A 21 -21.83 -9.19 43.04
C ILE A 21 -20.49 -8.45 43.18
N CYS A 22 -19.79 -8.57 44.31
CA CYS A 22 -18.48 -7.96 44.49
C CYS A 22 -17.44 -8.47 43.48
N LEU A 23 -17.42 -9.78 43.18
CA LEU A 23 -16.55 -10.37 42.17
C LEU A 23 -16.87 -9.81 40.77
N SER A 24 -18.14 -9.73 40.41
CA SER A 24 -18.60 -9.16 39.14
C SER A 24 -18.19 -7.70 38.99
N VAL A 25 -18.35 -6.89 40.03
CA VAL A 25 -17.90 -5.49 40.04
C VAL A 25 -16.38 -5.40 39.87
N GLY A 26 -15.60 -6.23 40.58
CA GLY A 26 -14.15 -6.28 40.44
C GLY A 26 -13.68 -6.68 39.04
N LEU A 27 -14.34 -7.66 38.41
CA LEU A 27 -14.07 -8.06 37.03
C LEU A 27 -14.37 -6.93 36.05
N VAL A 28 -15.49 -6.23 36.21
CA VAL A 28 -15.85 -5.07 35.36
C VAL A 28 -14.84 -3.95 35.50
N LEU A 29 -14.40 -3.60 36.72
CA LEU A 29 -13.39 -2.56 36.94
C LEU A 29 -12.04 -2.93 36.32
N THR A 30 -11.62 -4.19 36.44
CA THR A 30 -10.36 -4.68 35.86
C THR A 30 -10.42 -4.72 34.34
N ALA A 31 -11.55 -5.17 33.78
CA ALA A 31 -11.78 -5.18 32.33
C ALA A 31 -11.76 -3.75 31.78
N LYS A 32 -12.43 -2.81 32.46
CA LYS A 32 -12.40 -1.40 32.10
C LYS A 32 -10.98 -0.83 32.11
N ALA A 33 -10.21 -1.05 33.17
CA ALA A 33 -8.83 -0.57 33.26
C ALA A 33 -7.93 -1.14 32.14
N GLY A 34 -8.12 -2.42 31.79
CA GLY A 34 -7.42 -3.06 30.67
C GLY A 34 -7.81 -2.49 29.30
N ILE A 35 -9.11 -2.24 29.09
CA ILE A 35 -9.64 -1.61 27.87
C ILE A 35 -9.13 -0.17 27.75
N ASP A 36 -9.21 0.63 28.80
CA ASP A 36 -8.74 2.03 28.83
C ASP A 36 -7.23 2.11 28.52
N GLY A 37 -6.42 1.21 29.12
CA GLY A 37 -4.98 1.14 28.84
C GLY A 37 -4.65 0.70 27.41
N THR A 38 -5.47 -0.15 26.81
CA THR A 38 -5.32 -0.58 25.41
C THR A 38 -5.72 0.55 24.46
N LEU A 39 -6.83 1.24 24.75
CA LEU A 39 -7.30 2.41 24.02
C LEU A 39 -6.26 3.54 24.03
N GLU A 40 -5.68 3.88 25.18
CA GLU A 40 -4.65 4.93 25.26
C GLU A 40 -3.45 4.63 24.36
N ARG A 41 -2.97 3.38 24.35
CA ARG A 41 -1.84 2.96 23.50
C ARG A 41 -2.22 2.92 22.02
N MET A 42 -3.44 2.50 21.70
CA MET A 42 -3.94 2.52 20.33
C MET A 42 -4.06 3.95 19.81
N THR A 43 -4.55 4.88 20.64
CA THR A 43 -4.57 6.32 20.34
C THR A 43 -3.15 6.86 20.14
N ARG A 44 -2.18 6.50 21.00
CA ARG A 44 -0.78 6.93 20.79
C ARG A 44 -0.18 6.39 19.48
N LEU A 45 -0.48 5.14 19.14
CA LEU A 45 -0.06 4.54 17.88
C LEU A 45 -0.65 5.29 16.69
N THR A 46 -1.95 5.57 16.69
CA THR A 46 -2.63 6.23 15.55
C THR A 46 -2.32 7.72 15.46
N ASP A 47 -2.33 8.46 16.57
CA ASP A 47 -2.22 9.92 16.55
C ASP A 47 -0.79 10.44 16.50
N TYR A 48 0.20 9.64 16.91
CA TYR A 48 1.60 10.06 16.86
C TYR A 48 2.45 9.17 15.97
N THR A 49 2.57 7.88 16.28
CA THR A 49 3.56 7.02 15.62
C THR A 49 3.23 6.79 14.13
N LEU A 50 1.96 6.51 13.80
CA LEU A 50 1.52 6.30 12.43
C LEU A 50 1.54 7.61 11.63
N ARG A 51 1.02 8.71 12.21
CA ARG A 51 1.06 10.05 11.58
C ARG A 51 2.48 10.49 11.29
N ARG A 52 3.41 10.30 12.24
CA ARG A 52 4.83 10.60 12.06
C ARG A 52 5.44 9.78 10.94
N ARG A 53 5.14 8.48 10.86
CA ARG A 53 5.63 7.61 9.79
C ARG A 53 5.15 8.07 8.41
N ILE A 54 3.85 8.38 8.29
CA ILE A 54 3.26 8.91 7.05
C ILE A 54 3.93 10.24 6.67
N ALA A 55 4.03 11.18 7.61
CA ALA A 55 4.64 12.48 7.37
C ALA A 55 6.13 12.37 6.96
N VAL A 56 6.91 11.45 7.54
CA VAL A 56 8.29 11.17 7.11
C VAL A 56 8.34 10.59 5.69
N SER A 57 7.38 9.74 5.33
CA SER A 57 7.28 9.18 3.97
C SER A 57 6.90 10.25 2.94
N ASP A 58 5.94 11.13 3.27
CA ASP A 58 5.54 12.25 2.41
C ASP A 58 6.68 13.27 2.27
N PHE A 59 7.42 13.52 3.35
CA PHE A 59 8.62 14.35 3.32
C PHE A 59 9.69 13.77 2.39
N ASP A 60 9.96 12.47 2.46
CA ASP A 60 10.91 11.78 1.55
C ASP A 60 10.47 11.88 0.08
N ARG A 61 9.17 11.68 -0.20
CA ARG A 61 8.60 11.86 -1.55
C ARG A 61 8.80 13.30 -2.06
N ALA A 62 8.43 14.31 -1.26
CA ALA A 62 8.53 15.70 -1.65
C ALA A 62 9.99 16.13 -1.90
N ILE A 63 10.96 15.56 -1.18
CA ILE A 63 12.40 15.77 -1.45
C ILE A 63 12.81 15.18 -2.79
N LYS A 64 12.33 13.98 -3.14
CA LYS A 64 12.62 13.35 -4.43
C LYS A 64 12.02 14.14 -5.58
N GLU A 65 10.77 14.59 -5.45
CA GLU A 65 10.11 15.46 -6.44
C GLU A 65 10.87 16.78 -6.62
N ALA A 66 11.23 17.46 -5.53
CA ALA A 66 12.05 18.67 -5.58
C ALA A 66 13.41 18.43 -6.28
N THR A 67 14.03 17.27 -6.06
CA THR A 67 15.28 16.90 -6.73
C THR A 67 15.09 16.70 -8.23
N ILE A 68 13.99 16.07 -8.65
CA ILE A 68 13.67 15.88 -10.08
C ILE A 68 13.45 17.24 -10.74
N HIS A 69 12.68 18.13 -10.11
CA HIS A 69 12.43 19.46 -10.65
C HIS A 69 13.70 20.32 -10.72
N GLU A 70 14.58 20.23 -9.73
CA GLU A 70 15.91 20.86 -9.77
C GLU A 70 16.73 20.37 -10.97
N LYS A 71 16.78 19.06 -11.19
CA LYS A 71 17.49 18.47 -12.33
C LYS A 71 16.91 18.88 -13.67
N ASN A 72 15.59 18.89 -13.79
CA ASN A 72 14.91 19.34 -15.01
C ASN A 72 15.26 20.81 -15.31
N ILE A 73 15.26 21.68 -14.29
CA ILE A 73 15.70 23.08 -14.45
C ILE A 73 17.18 23.13 -14.89
N ALA A 74 18.05 22.25 -14.37
CA ALA A 74 19.48 22.27 -14.67
C ALA A 74 19.82 21.82 -16.10
N ILE A 75 19.01 20.95 -16.72
CA ILE A 75 19.24 20.40 -18.07
C ILE A 75 18.41 21.05 -19.17
N GLU A 76 17.30 21.71 -18.81
CA GLU A 76 16.40 22.37 -19.76
C GLU A 76 17.01 23.68 -20.29
N THR A 77 16.81 23.94 -21.58
CA THR A 77 17.30 25.14 -22.27
C THR A 77 16.17 26.10 -22.68
N ASP A 78 14.90 25.64 -22.69
CA ASP A 78 13.74 26.51 -22.92
C ASP A 78 13.35 27.28 -21.64
N PRO A 79 13.43 28.64 -21.64
CA PRO A 79 13.06 29.48 -20.50
C PRO A 79 11.59 29.34 -20.03
N VAL A 80 10.69 28.85 -20.88
CA VAL A 80 9.29 28.59 -20.50
C VAL A 80 9.19 27.31 -19.65
N GLU A 81 9.81 26.22 -20.10
CA GLU A 81 9.81 24.94 -19.38
C GLU A 81 10.63 25.01 -18.08
N MET A 82 11.71 25.80 -18.07
CA MET A 82 12.44 26.10 -16.83
C MET A 82 11.57 26.80 -15.78
N ARG A 83 10.74 27.78 -16.19
CA ARG A 83 9.81 28.47 -15.27
C ARG A 83 8.71 27.55 -14.75
N LYS A 84 8.21 26.63 -15.58
CA LYS A 84 7.25 25.60 -15.14
C LYS A 84 7.89 24.67 -14.11
N SER A 85 9.08 24.15 -14.40
CA SER A 85 9.83 23.29 -13.47
C SER A 85 10.18 24.01 -12.17
N LYS A 86 10.51 25.31 -12.23
CA LYS A 86 10.69 26.16 -11.04
C LYS A 86 9.43 26.25 -10.18
N ALA A 87 8.27 26.45 -10.78
CA ALA A 87 7.01 26.50 -10.03
C ALA A 87 6.68 25.17 -9.33
N LEU A 88 6.96 24.04 -9.99
CA LEU A 88 6.81 22.71 -9.41
C LEU A 88 7.82 22.46 -8.28
N PHE A 89 9.05 22.93 -8.43
CA PHE A 89 10.05 22.93 -7.35
C PHE A 89 9.58 23.76 -6.15
N ASP A 90 9.07 24.98 -6.37
CA ASP A 90 8.59 25.85 -5.29
C ASP A 90 7.40 25.23 -4.55
N ALA A 91 6.49 24.54 -5.26
CA ALA A 91 5.41 23.76 -4.66
C ALA A 91 5.94 22.59 -3.81
N SER A 92 6.89 21.82 -4.34
CA SER A 92 7.55 20.72 -3.62
C SER A 92 8.27 21.24 -2.37
N ARG A 93 8.93 22.39 -2.45
CA ARG A 93 9.59 23.07 -1.31
C ARG A 93 8.60 23.44 -0.22
N ALA A 94 7.43 23.99 -0.58
CA ALA A 94 6.39 24.30 0.38
C ALA A 94 5.88 23.04 1.08
N GLU A 95 5.67 21.95 0.35
CA GLU A 95 5.26 20.66 0.91
C GLU A 95 6.33 20.10 1.86
N ILE A 96 7.61 20.13 1.48
CA ILE A 96 8.73 19.72 2.34
C ILE A 96 8.66 20.41 3.71
N PHE A 97 8.50 21.74 3.74
CA PHE A 97 8.41 22.47 5.01
C PHE A 97 7.13 22.15 5.78
N GLN A 98 6.01 21.98 5.09
CA GLN A 98 4.77 21.56 5.72
C GLN A 98 4.91 20.19 6.40
N GLN A 99 5.59 19.23 5.75
CA GLN A 99 5.75 17.89 6.29
C GLN A 99 6.75 17.86 7.46
N ILE A 100 7.87 18.60 7.41
CA ILE A 100 8.79 18.66 8.57
C ILE A 100 8.14 19.31 9.79
N ASP A 101 7.29 20.32 9.59
CA ASP A 101 6.52 20.94 10.68
C ASP A 101 5.48 19.96 11.27
N LYS A 102 4.79 19.18 10.43
CA LYS A 102 3.91 18.09 10.90
C LYS A 102 4.68 17.05 11.70
N ILE A 103 5.85 16.63 11.23
CA ILE A 103 6.72 15.66 11.92
C ILE A 103 7.12 16.18 13.30
N LEU A 104 7.52 17.46 13.39
CA LEU A 104 7.88 18.11 14.65
C LEU A 104 6.69 18.21 15.62
N ALA A 105 5.48 18.50 15.11
CA ALA A 105 4.27 18.60 15.91
C ALA A 105 3.87 17.26 16.57
N VAL A 106 4.18 16.13 15.93
CA VAL A 106 3.88 14.78 16.43
C VAL A 106 5.10 14.08 17.08
N ALA A 107 6.17 14.82 17.33
CA ALA A 107 7.35 14.32 18.03
C ALA A 107 7.12 14.35 19.55
N GLU A 108 6.76 13.19 20.10
CA GLU A 108 6.31 13.03 21.50
C GLU A 108 7.42 13.22 22.55
N THR A 109 8.69 13.15 22.16
CA THR A 109 9.82 13.21 23.10
C THR A 109 10.81 14.31 22.73
N ASN A 110 11.47 14.88 23.74
CA ASN A 110 12.54 15.86 23.55
C ASN A 110 13.66 15.33 22.65
N GLN A 111 13.92 14.02 22.69
CA GLN A 111 14.89 13.38 21.82
C GLN A 111 14.43 13.36 20.35
N LEU A 112 13.17 13.01 20.08
CA LEU A 112 12.60 13.05 18.72
C LEU A 112 12.58 14.48 18.19
N GLN A 113 12.14 15.45 18.99
CA GLN A 113 12.13 16.86 18.61
C GLN A 113 13.52 17.36 18.20
N ARG A 114 14.56 17.07 19.00
CA ARG A 114 15.95 17.39 18.64
C ARG A 114 16.38 16.69 17.34
N ARG A 115 16.10 15.39 17.19
CA ARG A 115 16.50 14.63 15.99
C ARG A 115 15.88 15.18 14.70
N TYR A 116 14.63 15.64 14.74
CA TYR A 116 13.95 16.23 13.59
C TYR A 116 14.32 17.70 13.37
N ALA A 117 14.64 18.46 14.42
CA ALA A 117 15.23 19.80 14.30
C ALA A 117 16.60 19.75 13.61
N GLU A 118 17.43 18.75 13.92
CA GLU A 118 18.69 18.48 13.19
C GLU A 118 18.41 18.17 11.72
N THR A 119 17.39 17.36 11.42
CA THR A 119 16.98 17.07 10.03
C THR A 119 16.56 18.33 9.29
N ARG A 120 15.83 19.24 9.94
CA ARG A 120 15.47 20.54 9.37
C ARG A 120 16.71 21.38 9.02
N SER A 121 17.72 21.40 9.88
CA SER A 121 18.97 22.10 9.59
C SER A 121 19.72 21.49 8.39
N ILE A 122 19.77 20.15 8.28
CA ILE A 122 20.35 19.46 7.12
C ILE A 122 19.56 19.76 5.84
N LEU A 123 18.22 19.78 5.94
CA LEU A 123 17.34 20.15 4.85
C LEU A 123 17.64 21.57 4.35
N GLU A 124 17.76 22.55 5.24
CA GLU A 124 18.03 23.94 4.88
C GLU A 124 19.38 24.07 4.15
N ALA A 125 20.40 23.32 4.59
CA ALA A 125 21.69 23.26 3.89
C ALA A 125 21.55 22.65 2.48
N TYR A 126 20.74 21.59 2.32
CA TYR A 126 20.43 21.00 1.02
C TYR A 126 19.69 21.99 0.11
N LEU A 127 18.61 22.61 0.59
CA LEU A 127 17.83 23.57 -0.19
C LEU A 127 18.65 24.79 -0.60
N ASN A 128 19.60 25.24 0.24
CA ASN A 128 20.51 26.32 -0.14
C ASN A 128 21.42 25.94 -1.33
N SER A 129 21.91 24.69 -1.38
CA SER A 129 22.69 24.22 -2.54
C SER A 129 21.84 24.10 -3.80
N VAL A 130 20.57 23.69 -3.65
CA VAL A 130 19.59 23.64 -4.74
C VAL A 130 19.27 25.05 -5.25
N ASP A 131 19.06 26.02 -4.36
CA ASP A 131 18.78 27.41 -4.72
C ASP A 131 19.92 27.99 -5.58
N LYS A 132 21.19 27.73 -5.23
CA LYS A 132 22.34 28.13 -6.05
C LYS A 132 22.37 27.44 -7.42
N SER A 133 22.03 26.14 -7.48
CA SER A 133 21.96 25.38 -8.74
C SER A 133 20.90 25.97 -9.67
N ILE A 134 19.70 26.18 -9.14
CA ILE A 134 18.58 26.79 -9.87
C ILE A 134 18.92 28.20 -10.33
N GLU A 135 19.52 29.04 -9.48
CA GLU A 135 19.91 30.40 -9.83
C GLU A 135 20.90 30.41 -11.01
N ARG A 136 21.91 29.54 -10.98
CA ARG A 136 22.89 29.39 -12.07
C ARG A 136 22.24 28.94 -13.37
N SER A 137 21.33 27.97 -13.29
CA SER A 137 20.62 27.49 -14.48
C SER A 137 19.77 28.60 -15.09
N MET A 138 19.02 29.35 -14.26
CA MET A 138 18.18 30.47 -14.70
C MET A 138 18.99 31.64 -15.31
N GLN A 139 20.30 31.73 -15.03
CA GLN A 139 21.23 32.67 -15.64
C GLN A 139 21.89 32.14 -16.93
N GLY A 140 21.54 30.91 -17.37
CA GLY A 140 22.10 30.23 -18.53
C GLY A 140 23.40 29.44 -18.26
N ASP A 141 23.87 29.40 -17.01
CA ASP A 141 25.05 28.63 -16.59
C ASP A 141 24.66 27.20 -16.18
N HIS A 142 24.17 26.41 -17.15
CA HIS A 142 23.75 25.03 -16.92
C HIS A 142 24.90 24.14 -16.45
N LYS A 143 26.13 24.36 -16.95
CA LYS A 143 27.32 23.60 -16.52
C LYS A 143 27.65 23.87 -15.05
N GLY A 144 27.60 25.14 -14.62
CA GLY A 144 27.80 25.52 -13.23
C GLY A 144 26.69 24.99 -12.30
N ALA A 145 25.43 25.04 -12.75
CA ALA A 145 24.29 24.45 -12.04
C ALA A 145 24.49 22.95 -11.80
N ILE A 146 24.79 22.19 -12.87
CA ILE A 146 25.05 20.75 -12.80
C ILE A 146 26.25 20.43 -11.89
N ALA A 147 27.30 21.25 -11.90
CA ALA A 147 28.46 21.07 -11.02
C ALA A 147 28.10 21.25 -9.53
N ILE A 148 27.26 22.22 -9.18
CA ILE A 148 26.75 22.43 -7.82
C ILE A 148 25.84 21.26 -7.41
N SER A 149 24.88 20.91 -8.27
CA SER A 149 23.94 19.81 -8.05
C SER A 149 24.67 18.47 -7.80
N ASN A 150 25.69 18.16 -8.62
CA ASN A 150 26.45 16.93 -8.51
C ASN A 150 27.56 16.95 -7.44
N GLY A 151 27.98 18.13 -7.00
CA GLY A 151 28.98 18.32 -5.96
C GLY A 151 28.36 18.53 -4.58
N GLU A 152 28.25 19.78 -4.13
CA GLU A 152 27.73 20.12 -2.81
C GLU A 152 26.26 19.69 -2.61
N GLY A 153 25.44 19.79 -3.66
CA GLY A 153 24.03 19.40 -3.63
C GLY A 153 23.84 17.90 -3.39
N ARG A 154 24.57 17.07 -4.13
CA ARG A 154 24.59 15.61 -3.95
C ARG A 154 25.06 15.23 -2.55
N ALA A 155 26.13 15.86 -2.04
CA ALA A 155 26.66 15.57 -0.72
C ALA A 155 25.69 15.98 0.42
N ALA A 156 24.94 17.07 0.24
CA ALA A 156 23.90 17.50 1.18
C ALA A 156 22.66 16.58 1.10
N ARG A 157 22.24 16.21 -0.12
CA ARG A 157 21.13 15.27 -0.36
C ARG A 157 21.42 13.90 0.25
N GLN A 158 22.62 13.36 0.07
CA GLN A 158 23.00 12.07 0.64
C GLN A 158 22.91 12.07 2.18
N ARG A 159 23.40 13.13 2.83
CA ARG A 159 23.26 13.30 4.29
C ARG A 159 21.78 13.36 4.73
N LEU A 160 20.95 14.02 3.95
CA LEU A 160 19.51 14.09 4.21
C LEU A 160 18.83 12.73 4.02
N GLU A 161 19.15 12.01 2.94
CA GLU A 161 18.65 10.66 2.63
C GLU A 161 19.06 9.64 3.69
N GLU A 162 20.32 9.65 4.14
CA GLU A 162 20.80 8.81 5.25
C GLU A 162 20.04 9.09 6.55
N ARG A 163 19.78 10.37 6.84
CA ARG A 163 19.03 10.77 8.02
C ARG A 163 17.55 10.35 7.91
N LEU A 164 16.94 10.47 6.73
CA LEU A 164 15.57 10.03 6.48
C LEU A 164 15.41 8.52 6.54
N ALA A 165 16.35 7.77 5.96
CA ALA A 165 16.40 6.31 6.07
C ALA A 165 16.43 5.88 7.54
N SER A 166 17.28 6.51 8.37
CA SER A 166 17.33 6.25 9.81
C SER A 166 15.98 6.50 10.51
N HIS A 167 15.27 7.57 10.13
CA HIS A 167 13.94 7.86 10.67
C HIS A 167 12.89 6.84 10.24
N LEU A 168 12.87 6.43 8.96
CA LEU A 168 11.97 5.41 8.45
C LEU A 168 12.19 4.06 9.15
N THR A 169 13.44 3.63 9.32
CA THR A 169 13.78 2.40 10.06
C THR A 169 13.38 2.48 11.52
N THR A 170 13.69 3.60 12.20
CA THR A 170 13.33 3.78 13.62
C THR A 170 11.82 3.79 13.82
N ASN A 171 11.08 4.49 12.97
CA ASN A 171 9.62 4.56 13.03
C ASN A 171 8.98 3.20 12.70
N ALA A 172 9.51 2.45 11.74
CA ALA A 172 9.06 1.09 11.44
C ALA A 172 9.25 0.15 12.66
N ALA A 173 10.45 0.12 13.24
CA ALA A 173 10.75 -0.70 14.42
C ALA A 173 9.90 -0.31 15.63
N THR A 174 9.68 0.99 15.85
CA THR A 174 8.81 1.49 16.94
C THR A 174 7.35 1.10 16.71
N THR A 175 6.87 1.18 15.46
CA THR A 175 5.50 0.78 15.08
C THR A 175 5.30 -0.71 15.34
N GLU A 176 6.23 -1.55 14.88
CA GLU A 176 6.16 -3.00 15.04
C GLU A 176 6.24 -3.41 16.51
N SER A 177 7.16 -2.82 17.29
CA SER A 177 7.27 -3.06 18.73
C SER A 177 5.98 -2.66 19.48
N THR A 178 5.36 -1.54 19.10
CA THR A 178 4.12 -1.07 19.71
C THR A 178 2.96 -2.00 19.37
N ILE A 179 2.82 -2.42 18.12
CA ILE A 179 1.80 -3.39 17.68
C ILE A 179 1.96 -4.71 18.44
N ARG A 180 3.19 -5.22 18.57
CA ARG A 180 3.48 -6.45 19.32
C ARG A 180 3.07 -6.30 20.79
N THR A 181 3.47 -5.20 21.42
CA THR A 181 3.13 -4.93 22.83
C THR A 181 1.61 -4.87 23.04
N VAL A 182 0.87 -4.20 22.15
CA VAL A 182 -0.59 -4.13 22.21
C VAL A 182 -1.24 -5.51 22.07
N LYS A 183 -0.73 -6.38 21.19
CA LYS A 183 -1.22 -7.76 21.04
C LYS A 183 -0.94 -8.62 22.27
N GLU A 184 0.29 -8.56 22.79
CA GLU A 184 0.72 -9.35 23.95
C GLU A 184 -0.03 -8.94 25.23
N GLU A 185 -0.15 -7.63 25.50
CA GLU A 185 -0.87 -7.11 26.65
C GLU A 185 -2.39 -7.33 26.54
N GLY A 186 -2.96 -7.22 25.34
CA GLY A 186 -4.37 -7.55 25.10
C GLY A 186 -4.68 -9.02 25.42
N GLY A 187 -3.83 -9.95 24.95
CA GLY A 187 -3.95 -11.37 25.28
C GLY A 187 -3.74 -11.68 26.76
N ALA A 188 -2.77 -11.02 27.41
CA ALA A 188 -2.51 -11.17 28.84
C ALA A 188 -3.68 -10.67 29.70
N THR A 189 -4.33 -9.56 29.31
CA THR A 189 -5.50 -9.00 30.00
C THR A 189 -6.68 -9.95 29.93
N THR A 190 -6.98 -10.48 28.74
CA THR A 190 -8.04 -11.48 28.55
C THR A 190 -7.76 -12.74 29.38
N THR A 191 -6.52 -13.23 29.38
CA THR A 191 -6.14 -14.43 30.14
C THR A 191 -6.31 -14.21 31.66
N ARG A 192 -5.88 -13.06 32.19
CA ARG A 192 -6.05 -12.72 33.61
C ARG A 192 -7.52 -12.64 34.02
N LEU A 193 -8.38 -12.03 33.19
CA LEU A 193 -9.81 -11.95 33.46
C LEU A 193 -10.46 -13.35 33.51
N VAL A 194 -10.11 -14.23 32.57
CA VAL A 194 -10.62 -15.61 32.54
C VAL A 194 -10.14 -16.40 33.78
N VAL A 195 -8.87 -16.31 34.14
CA VAL A 195 -8.32 -17.02 35.31
C VAL A 195 -8.95 -16.52 36.61
N VAL A 196 -9.09 -15.20 36.79
CA VAL A 196 -9.74 -14.62 37.98
C VAL A 196 -11.22 -14.99 38.05
N ALA A 197 -11.92 -15.00 36.91
CA ALA A 197 -13.33 -15.42 36.86
C ALA A 197 -13.49 -16.90 37.24
N ILE A 198 -12.69 -17.81 36.66
CA ILE A 198 -12.74 -19.24 36.97
C ILE A 198 -12.38 -19.50 38.44
N ALA A 199 -11.29 -18.92 38.93
CA ALA A 199 -10.87 -19.08 40.33
C ALA A 199 -11.91 -18.50 41.30
N GLY A 200 -12.47 -17.32 40.99
CA GLY A 200 -13.50 -16.66 41.80
C GLY A 200 -14.78 -17.50 41.88
N ILE A 201 -15.26 -18.01 40.75
CA ILE A 201 -16.42 -18.92 40.72
C ILE A 201 -16.15 -20.19 41.52
N GLY A 202 -14.96 -20.79 41.39
CA GLY A 202 -14.57 -21.99 42.13
C GLY A 202 -14.57 -21.78 43.65
N VAL A 203 -14.03 -20.65 44.12
CA VAL A 203 -14.03 -20.29 45.55
C VAL A 203 -15.45 -20.03 46.06
N LEU A 204 -16.27 -19.30 45.29
CA LEU A 204 -17.66 -19.00 45.66
C LEU A 204 -18.53 -20.27 45.72
N ALA A 205 -18.37 -21.18 44.74
CA ALA A 205 -19.08 -22.46 44.72
C ALA A 205 -18.68 -23.33 45.92
N SER A 206 -17.38 -23.37 46.25
CA SER A 206 -16.87 -24.11 47.41
C SER A 206 -17.40 -23.53 48.74
N LEU A 207 -17.40 -22.20 48.87
CA LEU A 207 -17.90 -21.51 50.06
C LEU A 207 -19.42 -21.68 50.22
N ALA A 208 -20.19 -21.55 49.14
CA ALA A 208 -21.63 -21.79 49.13
C ALA A 208 -21.96 -23.25 49.50
N GLY A 209 -21.17 -24.20 48.98
CA GLY A 209 -21.26 -25.62 49.35
C GLY A 209 -21.01 -25.86 50.84
N LEU A 210 -19.96 -25.24 51.41
CA LEU A 210 -19.66 -25.35 52.84
C LEU A 210 -20.75 -24.75 53.73
N ILE A 211 -21.27 -23.56 53.39
CA ILE A 211 -22.36 -22.91 54.12
C ILE A 211 -23.63 -23.78 54.09
N THR A 212 -23.94 -24.36 52.92
CA THR A 212 -25.10 -25.23 52.75
C THR A 212 -24.96 -26.52 53.54
N VAL A 213 -23.80 -27.19 53.46
CA VAL A 213 -23.58 -28.47 54.15
C VAL A 213 -23.48 -28.32 55.66
N PHE A 214 -22.68 -27.38 56.16
CA PHE A 214 -22.40 -27.25 57.59
C PHE A 214 -23.34 -26.28 58.32
N GLY A 215 -23.82 -25.24 57.65
CA GLY A 215 -24.70 -24.22 58.26
C GLY A 215 -26.19 -24.55 58.21
N ILE A 216 -26.60 -25.39 57.25
CA ILE A 216 -28.02 -25.73 56.98
C ILE A 216 -28.26 -27.24 57.04
N ALA A 217 -27.66 -28.02 56.13
CA ALA A 217 -28.02 -29.44 55.93
C ALA A 217 -27.65 -30.34 57.12
N ARG A 218 -26.44 -30.23 57.69
CA ARG A 218 -26.03 -31.03 58.86
C ARG A 218 -26.85 -30.73 60.12
N PRO A 219 -27.08 -29.46 60.51
CA PRO A 219 -27.94 -29.13 61.65
C PRO A 219 -29.39 -29.57 61.47
N ILE A 220 -29.97 -29.38 60.28
CA ILE A 220 -31.33 -29.87 59.99
C ILE A 220 -31.37 -31.40 60.08
N ARG A 221 -30.38 -32.11 59.53
CA ARG A 221 -30.31 -33.58 59.63
C ARG A 221 -30.19 -34.06 61.08
N ARG A 222 -29.45 -33.35 61.93
CA ARG A 222 -29.38 -33.63 63.39
C ARG A 222 -30.70 -33.35 64.09
N ALA A 223 -31.37 -32.24 63.76
CA ALA A 223 -32.70 -31.93 64.29
C ALA A 223 -33.73 -33.00 63.88
N VAL A 224 -33.68 -33.48 62.63
CA VAL A 224 -34.50 -34.59 62.13
C VAL A 224 -34.18 -35.88 62.89
N GLN A 225 -32.91 -36.24 63.06
CA GLN A 225 -32.52 -37.43 63.85
C GLN A 225 -32.93 -37.34 65.32
N ALA A 226 -32.82 -36.17 65.95
CA ALA A 226 -33.32 -35.94 67.31
C ALA A 226 -34.85 -36.10 67.37
N THR A 227 -35.56 -35.63 66.35
CA THR A 227 -37.02 -35.80 66.22
C THR A 227 -37.39 -37.26 66.03
N GLU A 228 -36.67 -38.01 65.20
CA GLU A 228 -36.88 -39.45 64.97
C GLU A 228 -36.61 -40.28 66.23
N ARG A 229 -35.57 -39.95 67.00
CA ARG A 229 -35.28 -40.62 68.29
C ARG A 229 -36.31 -40.28 69.36
N LEU A 230 -36.75 -39.03 69.45
CA LEU A 230 -37.87 -38.62 70.30
C LEU A 230 -39.18 -39.31 69.89
N ALA A 231 -39.44 -39.47 68.59
CA ALA A 231 -40.60 -40.17 68.05
C ALA A 231 -40.54 -41.70 68.27
N ALA A 232 -39.33 -42.27 68.36
CA ALA A 232 -39.09 -43.68 68.69
C ALA A 232 -39.15 -43.98 70.21
N GLY A 233 -39.52 -42.98 71.03
CA GLY A 233 -39.71 -43.14 72.49
C GLY A 233 -38.45 -42.95 73.34
N ASP A 234 -37.33 -42.57 72.75
CA ASP A 234 -36.09 -42.27 73.46
C ASP A 234 -36.11 -40.83 74.01
N LEU A 235 -36.80 -40.65 75.13
CA LEU A 235 -36.93 -39.37 75.84
C LEU A 235 -35.65 -38.96 76.60
N ALA A 236 -34.64 -39.82 76.65
CA ALA A 236 -33.34 -39.52 77.27
C ALA A 236 -32.41 -38.77 76.31
N THR A 237 -32.68 -38.78 75.00
CA THR A 237 -31.85 -38.10 74.01
C THR A 237 -31.78 -36.57 74.28
N PRO A 238 -30.58 -35.98 74.32
CA PRO A 238 -30.43 -34.52 74.44
C PRO A 238 -30.83 -33.84 73.11
N VAL A 239 -31.61 -32.77 73.21
CA VAL A 239 -31.84 -31.86 72.09
C VAL A 239 -30.69 -30.86 72.10
N ASP A 240 -29.71 -31.08 71.22
CA ASP A 240 -28.54 -30.20 71.10
C ASP A 240 -28.89 -28.88 70.39
N ASP A 241 -27.99 -27.88 70.48
CA ASP A 241 -28.07 -26.61 69.73
C ASP A 241 -29.28 -25.70 70.02
N VAL A 242 -29.96 -25.85 71.17
CA VAL A 242 -31.14 -25.05 71.60
C VAL A 242 -30.82 -23.54 71.78
N ALA A 243 -29.56 -23.23 72.09
CA ALA A 243 -29.08 -21.86 72.29
C ALA A 243 -28.87 -21.08 70.98
N ARG A 244 -28.95 -21.72 69.80
CA ARG A 244 -28.81 -21.06 68.50
C ARG A 244 -29.88 -20.00 68.29
N ARG A 245 -29.51 -18.86 67.73
CA ARG A 245 -30.44 -17.72 67.52
C ARG A 245 -31.15 -17.72 66.16
N ASP A 246 -30.89 -18.71 65.31
CA ASP A 246 -31.47 -18.86 63.98
C ASP A 246 -32.73 -19.74 63.94
N GLU A 247 -33.30 -19.92 62.75
CA GLU A 247 -34.53 -20.70 62.53
C GLU A 247 -34.37 -22.18 62.93
N VAL A 248 -33.16 -22.73 62.85
CA VAL A 248 -32.84 -24.09 63.31
C VAL A 248 -32.81 -24.16 64.84
N GLY A 249 -32.29 -23.13 65.51
CA GLY A 249 -32.41 -23.00 66.97
C GLY A 249 -33.85 -22.80 67.46
N ALA A 250 -34.68 -22.11 66.68
CA ALA A 250 -36.12 -21.98 66.96
C ALA A 250 -36.83 -23.34 66.85
N LEU A 251 -36.48 -24.15 65.85
CA LEU A 251 -36.94 -25.53 65.70
C LEU A 251 -36.48 -26.42 66.88
N ASN A 252 -35.22 -26.34 67.30
CA ASN A 252 -34.71 -27.14 68.43
C ASN A 252 -35.31 -26.69 69.79
N ARG A 253 -35.61 -25.41 69.99
CA ARG A 253 -36.40 -24.93 71.15
C ARG A 253 -37.82 -25.50 71.15
N ALA A 254 -38.47 -25.52 69.99
CA ALA A 254 -39.78 -26.16 69.85
C ALA A 254 -39.71 -27.68 70.13
N LEU A 255 -38.62 -28.34 69.75
CA LEU A 255 -38.36 -29.76 70.02
C LEU A 255 -38.15 -30.07 71.52
N ALA A 256 -37.51 -29.15 72.25
CA ALA A 256 -37.35 -29.25 73.71
C ALA A 256 -38.70 -29.14 74.45
N VAL A 257 -39.59 -28.26 73.99
CA VAL A 257 -40.99 -28.16 74.50
C VAL A 257 -41.82 -29.40 74.13
N PHE A 258 -41.53 -30.03 72.98
CA PHE A 258 -42.18 -31.26 72.54
C PHE A 258 -41.77 -32.49 73.38
N LYS A 259 -40.49 -32.57 73.81
CA LYS A 259 -39.99 -33.56 74.78
C LYS A 259 -40.73 -33.48 76.12
N ASP A 260 -40.97 -32.27 76.62
CA ASP A 260 -41.75 -32.05 77.86
C ASP A 260 -43.25 -32.35 77.68
N SER A 261 -43.77 -32.19 76.46
CA SER A 261 -45.18 -32.47 76.11
C SER A 261 -45.47 -33.95 75.78
N ALA A 262 -44.44 -34.76 75.50
CA ALA A 262 -44.57 -36.19 75.15
C ALA A 262 -44.77 -37.11 76.38
N LEU A 263 -44.31 -36.70 77.58
CA LEU A 263 -44.58 -37.40 78.84
C LEU A 263 -46.08 -37.38 79.24
N ALA A 264 -46.87 -36.44 78.71
CA ALA A 264 -48.29 -36.28 79.03
C ALA A 264 -49.25 -36.91 77.99
N ARG A 265 -48.72 -37.40 76.85
CA ARG A 265 -49.54 -37.81 75.69
C ARG A 265 -49.46 -39.31 75.37
N GLN A 266 -49.08 -40.13 76.36
CA GLN A 266 -49.09 -41.60 76.31
C GLN A 266 -50.38 -42.18 76.95
N ARG A 267 -51.56 -41.60 76.66
CA ARG A 267 -52.85 -42.17 77.10
C ARG A 267 -53.97 -42.14 76.06
N LEU A 268 -53.75 -41.66 74.85
CA LEU A 268 -54.84 -41.52 73.87
C LEU A 268 -54.34 -41.61 72.42
N GLU A 269 -53.80 -42.75 72.00
CA GLU A 269 -53.41 -42.97 70.59
C GLU A 269 -54.14 -44.12 69.88
N ALA A 270 -55.11 -44.78 70.50
CA ALA A 270 -55.76 -45.91 69.84
C ALA A 270 -57.12 -45.50 69.29
N GLU A 271 -57.15 -44.90 68.09
CA GLU A 271 -58.01 -45.36 66.98
C GLU A 271 -57.94 -44.45 65.73
N GLN A 272 -57.36 -45.03 64.68
CA GLN A 272 -57.82 -44.90 63.29
C GLN A 272 -57.78 -43.51 62.63
N THR A 273 -56.63 -43.12 62.05
CA THR A 273 -56.57 -42.44 60.71
C THR A 273 -55.14 -42.25 60.17
N ARG A 274 -54.19 -43.19 60.38
CA ARG A 274 -52.83 -43.07 59.80
C ARG A 274 -52.67 -43.60 58.36
N ASP A 275 -53.72 -44.16 57.74
CA ASP A 275 -53.61 -44.72 56.38
C ASP A 275 -54.12 -43.79 55.26
N THR A 276 -54.87 -42.72 55.55
CA THR A 276 -55.41 -41.79 54.54
C THR A 276 -54.55 -40.52 54.34
N THR A 277 -53.95 -39.95 55.39
CA THR A 277 -53.15 -38.71 55.28
C THR A 277 -51.78 -38.91 54.60
N ALA A 278 -51.15 -40.08 54.79
CA ALA A 278 -49.89 -40.43 54.14
C ALA A 278 -50.06 -40.69 52.63
N LYS A 279 -51.23 -41.23 52.22
CA LYS A 279 -51.60 -41.40 50.80
C LYS A 279 -51.88 -40.04 50.14
N MET A 280 -52.60 -39.13 50.80
CA MET A 280 -52.87 -37.79 50.28
C MET A 280 -51.60 -36.92 50.13
N MET A 281 -50.74 -36.85 51.15
CA MET A 281 -49.48 -36.08 51.04
C MET A 281 -48.50 -36.66 50.00
N ARG A 282 -48.51 -37.99 49.80
CA ARG A 282 -47.72 -38.64 48.76
C ARG A 282 -48.28 -38.37 47.36
N ALA A 283 -49.61 -38.37 47.21
CA ALA A 283 -50.29 -38.01 45.97
C ALA A 283 -50.06 -36.53 45.59
N GLU A 284 -50.17 -35.59 46.55
CA GLU A 284 -49.91 -34.16 46.31
C GLU A 284 -48.44 -33.89 45.93
N ARG A 285 -47.49 -34.57 46.59
CA ARG A 285 -46.07 -34.44 46.26
C ARG A 285 -45.74 -35.07 44.90
N LEU A 286 -46.35 -36.21 44.58
CA LEU A 286 -46.20 -36.85 43.28
C LEU A 286 -46.78 -35.96 42.17
N ASP A 287 -47.97 -35.39 42.35
CA ASP A 287 -48.58 -34.43 41.41
C ASP A 287 -47.69 -33.20 41.20
N ALA A 288 -47.17 -32.60 42.29
CA ALA A 288 -46.28 -31.44 42.19
C ALA A 288 -44.97 -31.73 41.43
N VAL A 289 -44.33 -32.87 41.70
CA VAL A 289 -43.10 -33.29 40.99
C VAL A 289 -43.40 -33.64 39.54
N THR A 290 -44.54 -34.27 39.27
CA THR A 290 -44.99 -34.67 37.93
C THR A 290 -45.29 -33.44 37.07
N ARG A 291 -45.95 -32.40 37.63
CA ARG A 291 -46.18 -31.11 36.95
C ARG A 291 -44.90 -30.33 36.70
N ALA A 292 -43.94 -30.34 37.65
CA ALA A 292 -42.66 -29.70 37.46
C ALA A 292 -41.84 -30.39 36.34
N PHE A 293 -41.81 -31.72 36.36
CA PHE A 293 -41.18 -32.51 35.30
C PHE A 293 -41.87 -32.29 33.94
N GLU A 294 -43.21 -32.27 33.88
CA GLU A 294 -43.98 -31.93 32.68
C GLU A 294 -43.57 -30.56 32.13
N ALA A 295 -43.56 -29.53 32.97
CA ALA A 295 -43.19 -28.18 32.56
C ALA A 295 -41.73 -28.05 32.08
N ASP A 296 -40.78 -28.71 32.76
CA ASP A 296 -39.37 -28.70 32.37
C ASP A 296 -39.12 -29.50 31.08
N ALA A 297 -39.74 -30.67 30.95
CA ALA A 297 -39.63 -31.51 29.76
C ALA A 297 -40.25 -30.82 28.53
N THR A 298 -41.42 -30.21 28.66
CA THR A 298 -42.05 -29.41 27.58
C THR A 298 -41.18 -28.20 27.20
N ARG A 299 -40.59 -27.50 28.18
CA ARG A 299 -39.69 -26.37 27.90
C ARG A 299 -38.43 -26.83 27.14
N MET A 300 -37.86 -27.96 27.53
CA MET A 300 -36.65 -28.51 26.91
C MET A 300 -36.92 -29.05 25.50
N THR A 301 -38.00 -29.80 25.28
CA THR A 301 -38.37 -30.29 23.93
C THR A 301 -38.76 -29.14 23.00
N SER A 302 -39.48 -28.13 23.52
CA SER A 302 -39.76 -26.90 22.76
C SER A 302 -38.48 -26.17 22.37
N GLY A 303 -37.54 -25.97 23.30
CA GLY A 303 -36.24 -25.37 23.03
C GLY A 303 -35.40 -26.15 22.00
N LEU A 304 -35.40 -27.48 22.08
CA LEU A 304 -34.73 -28.34 21.09
C LEU A 304 -35.36 -28.22 19.70
N ASN A 305 -36.69 -28.09 19.61
CA ASN A 305 -37.39 -27.93 18.34
C ASN A 305 -37.08 -26.56 17.71
N THR A 306 -37.04 -25.48 18.52
CA THR A 306 -36.60 -24.16 18.05
C THR A 306 -35.15 -24.18 17.57
N ALA A 307 -34.23 -24.77 18.34
CA ALA A 307 -32.83 -24.88 17.93
C ALA A 307 -32.66 -25.69 16.63
N ALA A 308 -33.42 -26.77 16.46
CA ALA A 308 -33.44 -27.56 15.22
C ALA A 308 -33.97 -26.74 14.03
N ALA A 309 -35.03 -25.94 14.22
CA ALA A 309 -35.55 -25.06 13.17
C ALA A 309 -34.53 -23.98 12.77
N ASP A 310 -33.86 -23.37 13.74
CA ASP A 310 -32.80 -22.37 13.50
C ASP A 310 -31.61 -22.98 12.75
N MET A 311 -31.22 -24.22 13.10
CA MET A 311 -30.19 -24.97 12.39
C MET A 311 -30.60 -25.29 10.95
N GLU A 312 -31.87 -25.65 10.69
CA GLU A 312 -32.38 -25.87 9.33
C GLU A 312 -32.33 -24.58 8.49
N VAL A 313 -32.75 -23.45 9.04
CA VAL A 313 -32.66 -22.14 8.36
C VAL A 313 -31.22 -21.79 8.05
N THR A 314 -30.32 -21.95 9.03
CA THR A 314 -28.89 -21.67 8.88
C THR A 314 -28.26 -22.56 7.80
N ALA A 315 -28.54 -23.86 7.82
CA ALA A 315 -28.04 -24.80 6.83
C ALA A 315 -28.51 -24.47 5.41
N ARG A 316 -29.79 -24.11 5.23
CA ARG A 316 -30.30 -23.66 3.92
C ARG A 316 -29.61 -22.39 3.44
N SER A 317 -29.38 -21.43 4.34
CA SER A 317 -28.64 -20.20 4.03
C SER A 317 -27.20 -20.50 3.62
N MET A 318 -26.50 -21.37 4.36
CA MET A 318 -25.15 -21.83 4.00
C MET A 318 -25.11 -22.49 2.61
N SER A 319 -26.09 -23.35 2.30
CA SER A 319 -26.18 -23.98 0.98
C SER A 319 -26.39 -22.96 -0.14
N GLY A 320 -27.22 -21.93 0.08
CA GLY A 320 -27.43 -20.86 -0.88
C GLY A 320 -26.17 -20.02 -1.12
N ILE A 321 -25.44 -19.70 -0.04
CA ILE A 321 -24.16 -18.98 -0.13
C ILE A 321 -23.12 -19.80 -0.89
N ALA A 322 -23.05 -21.12 -0.64
CA ALA A 322 -22.15 -22.03 -1.34
C ALA A 322 -22.44 -22.08 -2.86
N ASP A 323 -23.71 -22.16 -3.25
CA ASP A 323 -24.12 -22.18 -4.65
C ASP A 323 -23.80 -20.86 -5.37
N GLN A 324 -24.08 -19.73 -4.70
CA GLN A 324 -23.70 -18.42 -5.19
C GLN A 324 -22.18 -18.27 -5.34
N THR A 325 -21.41 -18.73 -4.35
CA THR A 325 -19.94 -18.69 -4.39
C THR A 325 -19.39 -19.53 -5.54
N THR A 326 -19.99 -20.69 -5.79
CA THR A 326 -19.64 -21.57 -6.93
C THR A 326 -19.87 -20.85 -8.26
N THR A 327 -21.04 -20.22 -8.43
CA THR A 327 -21.37 -19.47 -9.64
C THR A 327 -20.39 -18.30 -9.86
N GLN A 328 -20.05 -17.59 -8.80
CA GLN A 328 -19.12 -16.47 -8.87
C GLN A 328 -17.69 -16.92 -9.17
N ALA A 329 -17.24 -18.03 -8.59
CA ALA A 329 -15.95 -18.64 -8.91
C ALA A 329 -15.85 -19.04 -10.39
N MET A 330 -16.92 -19.60 -10.98
CA MET A 330 -16.95 -19.90 -12.43
C MET A 330 -16.83 -18.64 -13.28
N ALA A 331 -17.55 -17.57 -12.92
CA ALA A 331 -17.47 -16.29 -13.63
C ALA A 331 -16.03 -15.72 -13.58
N VAL A 332 -15.41 -15.72 -12.40
CA VAL A 332 -14.01 -15.29 -12.22
C VAL A 332 -13.06 -16.12 -13.08
N SER A 333 -13.20 -17.45 -13.09
CA SER A 333 -12.36 -18.34 -13.91
C SER A 333 -12.50 -18.05 -15.42
N SER A 334 -13.72 -17.82 -15.89
CA SER A 334 -13.98 -17.43 -17.29
C SER A 334 -13.31 -16.11 -17.65
N THR A 335 -13.48 -15.07 -16.81
CA THR A 335 -12.85 -13.76 -17.03
C THR A 335 -11.32 -13.84 -16.98
N ALA A 336 -10.76 -14.64 -16.08
CA ALA A 336 -9.32 -14.84 -15.99
C ALA A 336 -8.77 -15.56 -17.25
N THR A 337 -9.49 -16.54 -17.79
CA THR A 337 -9.14 -17.22 -19.05
C THR A 337 -9.15 -16.26 -20.24
N GLN A 338 -10.19 -15.42 -20.34
CA GLN A 338 -10.25 -14.39 -21.38
C GLN A 338 -9.12 -13.36 -21.23
N THR A 339 -8.80 -12.98 -19.99
CA THR A 339 -7.69 -12.06 -19.69
C THR A 339 -6.35 -12.67 -20.12
N ALA A 340 -6.12 -13.96 -19.85
CA ALA A 340 -4.91 -14.67 -20.27
C ALA A 340 -4.75 -14.66 -21.81
N ALA A 341 -5.84 -14.84 -22.56
CA ALA A 341 -5.82 -14.73 -24.02
C ALA A 341 -5.46 -13.31 -24.48
N ASN A 342 -6.00 -12.27 -23.84
CA ASN A 342 -5.63 -10.88 -24.15
C ASN A 342 -4.14 -10.61 -23.87
N VAL A 343 -3.62 -11.12 -22.74
CA VAL A 343 -2.21 -10.98 -22.37
C VAL A 343 -1.30 -11.67 -23.40
N GLN A 344 -1.68 -12.84 -23.92
CA GLN A 344 -0.95 -13.50 -25.02
C GLN A 344 -0.94 -12.66 -26.30
N THR A 345 -2.05 -12.02 -26.65
CA THR A 345 -2.09 -11.11 -27.81
C THR A 345 -1.13 -9.93 -27.63
N VAL A 346 -1.09 -9.33 -26.44
CA VAL A 346 -0.14 -8.24 -26.15
C VAL A 346 1.30 -8.73 -26.20
N ALA A 347 1.58 -9.96 -25.75
CA ALA A 347 2.91 -10.57 -25.87
C ALA A 347 3.37 -10.65 -27.33
N ALA A 348 2.51 -11.17 -28.21
CA ALA A 348 2.80 -11.27 -29.64
C ALA A 348 3.07 -9.89 -30.26
N SER A 349 2.26 -8.88 -29.93
CA SER A 349 2.49 -7.50 -30.42
C SER A 349 3.80 -6.90 -29.89
N ALA A 350 4.20 -7.21 -28.65
CA ALA A 350 5.47 -6.75 -28.10
C ALA A 350 6.69 -7.41 -28.78
N GLU A 351 6.58 -8.68 -29.16
CA GLU A 351 7.59 -9.37 -29.97
C GLU A 351 7.71 -8.76 -31.36
N GLU A 352 6.59 -8.46 -32.03
CA GLU A 352 6.57 -7.82 -33.34
C GLU A 352 7.14 -6.38 -33.31
N LEU A 353 6.83 -5.63 -32.25
CA LEU A 353 7.44 -4.32 -31.99
C LEU A 353 8.96 -4.42 -31.78
N SER A 354 9.41 -5.42 -31.02
CA SER A 354 10.85 -5.63 -30.79
C SER A 354 11.59 -5.91 -32.11
N ALA A 355 11.01 -6.74 -32.98
CA ALA A 355 11.55 -7.01 -34.31
C ALA A 355 11.60 -5.72 -35.17
N SER A 356 10.53 -4.92 -35.15
CA SER A 356 10.46 -3.65 -35.90
C SER A 356 11.49 -2.64 -35.41
N ILE A 357 11.69 -2.52 -34.09
CA ILE A 357 12.70 -1.63 -33.49
C ILE A 357 14.11 -2.06 -33.90
N ALA A 358 14.40 -3.37 -33.89
CA ALA A 358 15.70 -3.89 -34.32
C ALA A 358 15.99 -3.61 -35.80
N GLU A 359 14.97 -3.72 -36.66
CA GLU A 359 15.07 -3.37 -38.08
C GLU A 359 15.33 -1.87 -38.27
N ILE A 360 14.55 -1.01 -37.62
CA ILE A 360 14.72 0.45 -37.70
C ILE A 360 16.11 0.86 -37.19
N THR A 361 16.57 0.27 -36.10
CA THR A 361 17.92 0.52 -35.55
C THR A 361 19.00 0.19 -36.58
N THR A 362 18.86 -0.95 -37.27
CA THR A 362 19.77 -1.34 -38.36
C THR A 362 19.75 -0.33 -39.51
N GLN A 363 18.56 0.13 -39.92
CA GLN A 363 18.41 1.14 -40.98
C GLN A 363 19.00 2.50 -40.59
N VAL A 364 18.90 2.90 -39.31
CA VAL A 364 19.46 4.15 -38.79
C VAL A 364 20.99 4.08 -38.79
N VAL A 365 21.58 2.98 -38.34
CA VAL A 365 23.05 2.78 -38.39
C VAL A 365 23.56 2.85 -39.83
N GLN A 366 22.85 2.22 -40.76
CA GLN A 366 23.19 2.31 -42.19
C GLN A 366 23.08 3.74 -42.72
N SER A 367 22.06 4.50 -42.29
CA SER A 367 21.88 5.90 -42.67
C SER A 367 23.02 6.79 -42.17
N ILE A 368 23.47 6.60 -40.92
CA ILE A 368 24.64 7.31 -40.37
C ILE A 368 25.89 7.03 -41.21
N SER A 369 26.12 5.78 -41.61
CA SER A 369 27.25 5.43 -42.48
C SER A 369 27.18 6.12 -43.85
N LEU A 370 25.99 6.19 -44.46
CA LEU A 370 25.79 6.89 -45.75
C LEU A 370 25.99 8.40 -45.62
N ILE A 371 25.52 8.99 -44.52
CA ILE A 371 25.71 10.41 -44.20
C ILE A 371 27.20 10.72 -44.04
N GLY A 372 27.96 9.89 -43.33
CA GLY A 372 29.42 10.04 -43.21
C GLY A 372 30.12 10.04 -44.57
N ALA A 373 29.79 9.09 -45.45
CA ALA A 373 30.32 9.07 -46.81
C ALA A 373 29.92 10.31 -47.65
N ALA A 374 28.75 10.89 -47.39
CA ALA A 374 28.30 12.11 -48.05
C ALA A 374 29.07 13.35 -47.55
N VAL A 375 29.41 13.41 -46.26
CA VAL A 375 30.27 14.46 -45.69
C VAL A 375 31.64 14.45 -46.37
N ASP A 376 32.26 13.27 -46.51
CA ASP A 376 33.55 13.12 -47.17
C ASP A 376 33.52 13.64 -48.61
N ARG A 377 32.49 13.24 -49.39
CA ARG A 377 32.31 13.70 -50.78
C ARG A 377 32.09 15.21 -50.90
N VAL A 378 31.36 15.81 -49.96
CA VAL A 378 31.18 17.27 -49.92
C VAL A 378 32.51 17.97 -49.61
N GLY A 379 33.35 17.39 -48.75
CA GLY A 379 34.70 17.86 -48.48
C GLY A 379 35.60 17.84 -49.71
N GLU A 380 35.59 16.75 -50.48
CA GLU A 380 36.33 16.63 -51.74
C GLU A 380 35.87 17.65 -52.78
N ALA A 381 34.56 17.88 -52.89
CA ALA A 381 33.99 18.87 -53.81
C ALA A 381 34.36 20.31 -53.41
N ASP A 382 34.30 20.67 -52.12
CA ASP A 382 34.74 21.99 -51.62
C ASP A 382 36.24 22.23 -51.92
N ALA A 383 37.10 21.22 -51.74
CA ALA A 383 38.52 21.32 -52.06
C ALA A 383 38.79 21.51 -53.56
N THR A 384 38.06 20.79 -54.41
CA THR A 384 38.18 20.90 -55.87
C THR A 384 37.75 22.28 -56.37
N ILE A 385 36.63 22.80 -55.86
CA ILE A 385 36.14 24.13 -56.25
C ILE A 385 37.04 25.25 -55.73
N ARG A 386 37.63 25.12 -54.53
CA ARG A 386 38.66 26.07 -54.07
C ARG A 386 39.86 26.12 -55.01
N THR A 387 40.35 24.97 -55.44
CA THR A 387 41.45 24.89 -56.40
C THR A 387 41.10 25.59 -57.72
N LEU A 388 39.85 25.45 -58.19
CA LEU A 388 39.35 26.15 -59.39
C LEU A 388 39.29 27.67 -59.17
N SER A 389 38.83 28.11 -57.99
CA SER A 389 38.77 29.53 -57.60
C SER A 389 40.16 30.17 -57.60
N ASP A 390 41.14 29.52 -56.95
CA ASP A 390 42.52 29.98 -56.89
C ASP A 390 43.15 30.04 -58.30
N THR A 391 42.82 29.07 -59.15
CA THR A 391 43.29 29.04 -60.54
C THR A 391 42.69 30.20 -61.35
N ALA A 392 41.40 30.46 -61.21
CA ALA A 392 40.73 31.59 -61.88
C ALA A 392 41.28 32.94 -61.41
N GLU A 393 41.64 33.09 -60.13
CA GLU A 393 42.30 34.30 -59.59
C GLU A 393 43.70 34.50 -60.19
N ARG A 394 44.49 33.44 -60.30
CA ARG A 394 45.79 33.46 -60.97
C ARG A 394 45.68 33.85 -62.44
N ILE A 395 44.72 33.28 -63.17
CA ILE A 395 44.48 33.64 -64.57
C ILE A 395 44.08 35.12 -64.68
N GLY A 396 43.19 35.61 -63.80
CA GLY A 396 42.82 37.03 -63.76
C GLY A 396 44.02 37.96 -63.57
N THR A 397 44.97 37.57 -62.71
CA THR A 397 46.22 38.32 -62.50
C THR A 397 47.08 38.37 -63.77
N VAL A 398 47.18 37.26 -64.50
CA VAL A 398 47.91 37.19 -65.77
C VAL A 398 47.23 38.04 -66.85
N VAL A 399 45.91 37.98 -66.96
CA VAL A 399 45.13 38.78 -67.94
C VAL A 399 45.30 40.29 -67.66
N ALA A 400 45.27 40.71 -66.39
CA ALA A 400 45.53 42.09 -66.00
C ALA A 400 46.95 42.55 -66.39
N MET A 401 47.96 41.69 -66.23
CA MET A 401 49.32 41.97 -66.65
C MET A 401 49.42 42.13 -68.18
N ILE A 402 48.79 41.26 -68.96
CA ILE A 402 48.78 41.34 -70.43
C ILE A 402 48.09 42.63 -70.89
N SER A 403 46.96 42.99 -70.26
CA SER A 403 46.26 44.26 -70.53
C SER A 403 47.19 45.46 -70.27
N GLY A 404 47.95 45.44 -69.18
CA GLY A 404 48.97 46.46 -68.88
C GLY A 404 50.08 46.53 -69.93
N ILE A 405 50.59 45.39 -70.41
CA ILE A 405 51.60 45.31 -71.48
C ILE A 405 51.03 45.85 -72.79
N ALA A 406 49.79 45.51 -73.15
CA ALA A 406 49.11 46.04 -74.33
C ALA A 406 48.96 47.57 -74.25
N GLY A 407 48.59 48.10 -73.08
CA GLY A 407 48.53 49.54 -72.82
C GLY A 407 49.88 50.24 -72.99
N GLN A 408 50.96 49.69 -72.42
CA GLN A 408 52.33 50.19 -72.61
C GLN A 408 52.77 50.13 -74.08
N THR A 409 52.47 49.02 -74.77
CA THR A 409 52.80 48.83 -76.19
C THR A 409 52.09 49.83 -77.07
N ASN A 410 50.81 50.11 -76.79
CA ASN A 410 50.03 51.13 -77.48
C ASN A 410 50.62 52.54 -77.28
N LEU A 411 51.06 52.87 -76.06
CA LEU A 411 51.75 54.15 -75.76
C LEU A 411 53.11 54.26 -76.46
N LEU A 412 53.91 53.20 -76.45
CA LEU A 412 55.20 53.13 -77.16
C LEU A 412 55.02 53.30 -78.66
N ALA A 413 54.05 52.59 -79.24
CA ALA A 413 53.70 52.69 -80.65
C ALA A 413 53.22 54.09 -81.02
N LEU A 414 52.39 54.72 -80.18
CA LEU A 414 51.95 56.10 -80.37
C LEU A 414 53.13 57.08 -80.36
N ASN A 415 54.05 56.96 -79.41
CA ASN A 415 55.26 57.79 -79.37
C ASN A 415 56.13 57.60 -80.62
N ALA A 416 56.26 56.35 -81.10
CA ALA A 416 56.97 56.04 -82.34
C ALA A 416 56.26 56.63 -83.58
N THR A 417 54.93 56.61 -83.64
CA THR A 417 54.16 57.27 -84.71
C THR A 417 54.39 58.78 -84.72
N ILE A 418 54.43 59.42 -83.54
CA ILE A 418 54.71 60.85 -83.40
C ILE A 418 56.12 61.18 -83.92
N GLU A 419 57.13 60.41 -83.51
CA GLU A 419 58.51 60.69 -83.92
C GLU A 419 58.75 60.36 -85.40
N ALA A 420 58.09 59.34 -85.93
CA ALA A 420 58.08 59.04 -87.36
C ALA A 420 57.43 60.15 -88.20
N ALA A 421 56.35 60.77 -87.71
CA ALA A 421 55.74 61.94 -88.35
C ALA A 421 56.68 63.16 -88.30
N ARG A 422 57.46 63.29 -87.23
CA ARG A 422 58.45 64.36 -87.05
C ARG A 422 59.64 64.26 -88.00
N ALA A 423 60.01 63.04 -88.40
CA ALA A 423 61.07 62.76 -89.38
C ALA A 423 60.65 62.98 -90.86
N GLY A 424 59.39 63.32 -91.14
CA GLY A 424 58.90 63.61 -92.49
C GLY A 424 58.97 62.41 -93.44
N GLU A 425 59.35 62.64 -94.71
CA GLU A 425 59.43 61.59 -95.76
C GLU A 425 60.36 60.42 -95.39
N ALA A 426 61.42 60.67 -94.60
CA ALA A 426 62.36 59.63 -94.17
C ALA A 426 61.77 58.66 -93.13
N GLY A 427 60.71 59.05 -92.40
CA GLY A 427 60.06 58.26 -91.35
C GLY A 427 58.87 57.42 -91.84
N ARG A 428 58.51 57.49 -93.12
CA ARG A 428 57.23 56.96 -93.64
C ARG A 428 57.04 55.45 -93.43
N GLY A 429 58.10 54.66 -93.62
CA GLY A 429 58.08 53.21 -93.36
C GLY A 429 57.95 52.87 -91.86
N PHE A 430 58.60 53.65 -90.99
CA PHE A 430 58.48 53.52 -89.54
C PHE A 430 57.07 53.88 -89.05
N ALA A 431 56.44 54.90 -89.65
CA ALA A 431 55.08 55.31 -89.30
C ALA A 431 54.04 54.20 -89.56
N VAL A 432 54.19 53.45 -90.67
CA VAL A 432 53.32 52.31 -91.00
C VAL A 432 53.46 51.19 -89.95
N VAL A 433 54.69 50.80 -89.63
CA VAL A 433 54.95 49.76 -88.62
C VAL A 433 54.44 50.18 -87.24
N ALA A 434 54.68 51.43 -86.84
CA ALA A 434 54.18 51.96 -85.56
C ALA A 434 52.64 51.95 -85.50
N THR A 435 51.96 52.26 -86.61
CA THR A 435 50.49 52.20 -86.69
C THR A 435 49.97 50.77 -86.60
N GLU A 436 50.61 49.81 -87.29
CA GLU A 436 50.24 48.39 -87.21
C GLU A 436 50.43 47.82 -85.79
N VAL A 437 51.54 48.17 -85.13
CA VAL A 437 51.79 47.79 -83.72
C VAL A 437 50.75 48.41 -82.79
N LYS A 438 50.36 49.66 -83.04
CA LYS A 438 49.32 50.36 -82.27
C LYS A 438 47.96 49.65 -82.42
N GLU A 439 47.55 49.30 -83.64
CA GLU A 439 46.31 48.55 -83.89
C GLU A 439 46.33 47.15 -83.27
N LEU A 440 47.47 46.45 -83.34
CA LEU A 440 47.64 45.14 -82.72
C LEU A 440 47.54 45.22 -81.19
N ALA A 441 48.14 46.25 -80.59
CA ALA A 441 48.05 46.51 -79.16
C ALA A 441 46.61 46.84 -78.73
N ALA A 442 45.88 47.64 -79.51
CA ALA A 442 44.46 47.92 -79.26
C ALA A 442 43.59 46.66 -79.34
N ARG A 443 43.77 45.84 -80.38
CA ARG A 443 43.08 44.53 -80.51
C ARG A 443 43.42 43.58 -79.35
N THR A 444 44.68 43.56 -78.92
CA THR A 444 45.12 42.76 -77.76
C THR A 444 44.46 43.24 -76.48
N GLY A 445 44.40 44.56 -76.26
CA GLY A 445 43.70 45.17 -75.13
C GLY A 445 42.23 44.78 -75.08
N GLN A 446 41.52 44.92 -76.20
CA GLN A 446 40.11 44.55 -76.32
C GLN A 446 39.88 43.05 -76.07
N ALA A 447 40.72 42.17 -76.64
CA ALA A 447 40.65 40.74 -76.38
C ALA A 447 40.92 40.40 -74.90
N THR A 448 41.87 41.07 -74.24
CA THR A 448 42.09 40.86 -72.79
C THR A 448 40.93 41.35 -71.93
N GLU A 449 40.20 42.38 -72.34
CA GLU A 449 39.02 42.88 -71.63
C GLU A 449 37.85 41.89 -71.70
N GLU A 450 37.62 41.29 -72.88
CA GLU A 450 36.67 40.18 -73.03
C GLU A 450 37.05 38.98 -72.16
N VAL A 451 38.32 38.54 -72.20
CA VAL A 451 38.81 37.44 -71.36
C VAL A 451 38.66 37.77 -69.87
N SER A 452 38.95 39.01 -69.46
CA SER A 452 38.78 39.46 -68.07
C SER A 452 37.32 39.35 -67.62
N THR A 453 36.38 39.70 -68.49
CA THR A 453 34.93 39.55 -68.24
C THR A 453 34.55 38.07 -68.06
N GLN A 454 35.06 37.19 -68.92
CA GLN A 454 34.86 35.73 -68.78
C GLN A 454 35.42 35.18 -67.46
N ILE A 455 36.62 35.62 -67.06
CA ILE A 455 37.25 35.20 -65.80
C ILE A 455 36.45 35.68 -64.60
N GLY A 456 35.94 36.93 -64.63
CA GLY A 456 35.03 37.43 -63.61
C GLY A 456 33.79 36.56 -63.45
N ALA A 457 33.14 36.19 -64.56
CA ALA A 457 31.99 35.30 -64.54
C ALA A 457 32.32 33.91 -63.97
N ILE A 458 33.49 33.35 -64.29
CA ILE A 458 33.97 32.08 -63.72
C ILE A 458 34.18 32.22 -62.21
N GLN A 459 34.84 33.28 -61.75
CA GLN A 459 35.06 33.52 -60.32
C GLN A 459 33.74 33.63 -59.54
N ASP A 460 32.76 34.36 -60.08
CA ASP A 460 31.45 34.51 -59.45
C ASP A 460 30.67 33.18 -59.40
N ALA A 461 30.68 32.42 -60.49
CA ALA A 461 30.09 31.08 -60.53
C ALA A 461 30.76 30.13 -59.52
N THR A 462 32.08 30.22 -59.36
CA THR A 462 32.85 29.40 -58.42
C THR A 462 32.50 29.78 -56.97
N LYS A 463 32.41 31.07 -56.64
CA LYS A 463 31.96 31.55 -55.32
C LYS A 463 30.53 31.09 -54.98
N ALA A 464 29.62 31.15 -55.95
CA ALA A 464 28.26 30.65 -55.80
C ALA A 464 28.25 29.13 -55.51
N ALA A 465 29.08 28.36 -56.23
CA ALA A 465 29.21 26.93 -56.02
C ALA A 465 29.77 26.58 -54.64
N VAL A 466 30.81 27.28 -54.15
CA VAL A 466 31.33 27.11 -52.77
C VAL A 466 30.22 27.36 -51.74
N THR A 467 29.42 28.41 -51.93
CA THR A 467 28.32 28.74 -51.02
C THR A 467 27.27 27.63 -50.99
N ALA A 468 26.90 27.10 -52.15
CA ALA A 468 25.96 25.99 -52.27
C ALA A 468 26.49 24.71 -51.62
N ILE A 469 27.75 24.33 -51.87
CA ILE A 469 28.38 23.14 -51.26
C ILE A 469 28.43 23.26 -49.73
N ARG A 470 28.79 24.44 -49.20
CA ARG A 470 28.77 24.67 -47.75
C ARG A 470 27.37 24.58 -47.15
N ALA A 471 26.33 25.02 -47.87
CA ALA A 471 24.96 24.86 -47.45
C ALA A 471 24.54 23.38 -47.40
N ILE A 472 24.90 22.61 -48.44
CA ILE A 472 24.68 21.15 -48.48
C ILE A 472 25.40 20.48 -47.30
N GLY A 473 26.66 20.83 -47.03
CA GLY A 473 27.42 20.28 -45.90
C GLY A 473 26.76 20.53 -44.54
N ARG A 474 26.23 21.74 -44.30
CA ARG A 474 25.45 22.03 -43.08
C ARG A 474 24.17 21.19 -42.99
N GLN A 475 23.51 20.96 -44.12
CA GLN A 475 22.28 20.19 -44.17
C GLN A 475 22.52 18.70 -43.91
N ILE A 476 23.64 18.16 -44.41
CA ILE A 476 24.09 16.79 -44.12
C ILE A 476 24.48 16.64 -42.64
N ALA A 477 25.20 17.61 -42.06
CA ALA A 477 25.51 17.59 -40.63
C ALA A 477 24.24 17.62 -39.75
N SER A 478 23.22 18.36 -40.17
CA SER A 478 21.90 18.33 -39.50
C SER A 478 21.25 16.95 -39.58
N LEU A 479 21.34 16.27 -40.74
CA LEU A 479 20.84 14.90 -40.89
C LEU A 479 21.57 13.92 -39.97
N GLU A 480 22.88 14.07 -39.81
CA GLU A 480 23.67 13.25 -38.88
C GLU A 480 23.15 13.38 -37.44
N GLN A 481 22.90 14.61 -36.99
CA GLN A 481 22.36 14.87 -35.66
C GLN A 481 20.94 14.30 -35.50
N VAL A 482 20.08 14.40 -36.51
CA VAL A 482 18.74 13.79 -36.49
C VAL A 482 18.83 12.27 -36.41
N SER A 483 19.69 11.64 -37.21
CA SER A 483 19.88 10.18 -37.17
C SER A 483 20.43 9.70 -35.82
N ALA A 484 21.34 10.45 -35.19
CA ALA A 484 21.81 10.15 -33.84
C ALA A 484 20.69 10.25 -32.79
N SER A 485 19.82 11.26 -32.87
CA SER A 485 18.66 11.39 -31.99
C SER A 485 17.65 10.25 -32.20
N ILE A 486 17.43 9.82 -33.45
CA ILE A 486 16.56 8.66 -33.74
C ILE A 486 17.17 7.39 -33.14
N ALA A 487 18.48 7.18 -33.26
CA ALA A 487 19.16 6.02 -32.66
C ALA A 487 18.95 5.96 -31.15
N ALA A 488 19.16 7.08 -30.45
CA ALA A 488 18.90 7.18 -29.01
C ALA A 488 17.43 6.89 -28.65
N ALA A 489 16.49 7.42 -29.43
CA ALA A 489 15.06 7.14 -29.23
C ALA A 489 14.70 5.67 -29.47
N MET A 490 15.36 4.99 -30.43
CA MET A 490 15.17 3.56 -30.66
C MET A 490 15.71 2.71 -29.50
N GLU A 491 16.85 3.09 -28.91
CA GLU A 491 17.38 2.41 -27.70
C GLU A 491 16.40 2.53 -26.52
N GLU A 492 15.82 3.72 -26.31
CA GLU A 492 14.79 3.92 -25.28
C GLU A 492 13.52 3.11 -25.56
N GLN A 493 13.05 3.07 -26.82
CA GLN A 493 11.90 2.25 -27.21
C GLN A 493 12.15 0.76 -27.02
N GLU A 494 13.36 0.29 -27.30
CA GLU A 494 13.73 -1.11 -27.08
C GLU A 494 13.68 -1.47 -25.59
N ALA A 495 14.18 -0.59 -24.72
CA ALA A 495 14.12 -0.76 -23.28
C ALA A 495 12.66 -0.79 -22.77
N ALA A 496 11.82 0.12 -23.25
CA ALA A 496 10.40 0.17 -22.90
C ALA A 496 9.64 -1.09 -23.36
N THR A 497 9.88 -1.55 -24.59
CA THR A 497 9.27 -2.79 -25.11
C THR A 497 9.71 -4.02 -24.31
N ARG A 498 10.99 -4.10 -23.91
CA ARG A 498 11.47 -5.17 -23.02
C ARG A 498 10.78 -5.16 -21.65
N GLU A 499 10.47 -3.98 -21.12
CA GLU A 499 9.71 -3.83 -19.88
C GLU A 499 8.25 -4.27 -20.05
N ILE A 500 7.62 -3.92 -21.18
CA ILE A 500 6.27 -4.40 -21.54
C ILE A 500 6.25 -5.94 -21.57
N THR A 501 7.19 -6.58 -22.25
CA THR A 501 7.27 -8.05 -22.30
C THR A 501 7.39 -8.66 -20.90
N ARG A 502 8.17 -8.06 -20.02
CA ARG A 502 8.30 -8.51 -18.62
C ARG A 502 6.97 -8.39 -17.86
N ASN A 503 6.30 -7.24 -17.96
CA ASN A 503 5.02 -6.99 -17.30
C ASN A 503 3.91 -7.92 -17.82
N VAL A 504 3.92 -8.23 -19.12
CA VAL A 504 3.01 -9.18 -19.75
C VAL A 504 3.20 -10.60 -19.19
N GLN A 505 4.45 -11.05 -19.02
CA GLN A 505 4.73 -12.35 -18.39
C GLN A 505 4.27 -12.40 -16.93
N GLU A 506 4.43 -11.31 -16.19
CA GLU A 506 3.93 -11.22 -14.81
C GLU A 506 2.41 -11.24 -14.76
N ALA A 507 1.74 -10.50 -15.64
CA ALA A 507 0.29 -10.51 -15.78
C ALA A 507 -0.24 -11.92 -16.12
N ALA A 508 0.44 -12.65 -17.01
CA ALA A 508 0.08 -14.02 -17.36
C ALA A 508 0.14 -14.96 -16.15
N ARG A 509 1.21 -14.89 -15.36
CA ARG A 509 1.30 -15.66 -14.09
C ARG A 509 0.21 -15.23 -13.11
N GLY A 510 -0.08 -13.93 -13.03
CA GLY A 510 -1.18 -13.41 -12.23
C GLY A 510 -2.53 -14.00 -12.63
N THR A 511 -2.83 -14.12 -13.93
CA THR A 511 -4.08 -14.74 -14.39
C THR A 511 -4.13 -16.23 -14.08
N GLU A 512 -3.01 -16.95 -14.17
CA GLU A 512 -2.91 -18.36 -13.75
C GLU A 512 -3.15 -18.54 -12.23
N HIS A 513 -2.64 -17.63 -11.41
CA HIS A 513 -2.91 -17.66 -9.96
C HIS A 513 -4.39 -17.38 -9.64
N VAL A 514 -5.03 -16.47 -10.39
CA VAL A 514 -6.46 -16.17 -10.21
C VAL A 514 -7.33 -17.35 -10.62
N THR A 515 -7.03 -18.04 -11.73
CA THR A 515 -7.77 -19.25 -12.11
C THR A 515 -7.63 -20.36 -11.07
N GLY A 516 -6.42 -20.58 -10.54
CA GLY A 516 -6.20 -21.54 -9.44
C GLY A 516 -6.95 -21.17 -8.16
N SER A 517 -7.01 -19.88 -7.81
CA SER A 517 -7.76 -19.39 -6.65
C SER A 517 -9.27 -19.55 -6.82
N ALA A 518 -9.78 -19.34 -8.04
CA ALA A 518 -11.18 -19.56 -8.36
C ALA A 518 -11.55 -21.05 -8.25
N ASP A 519 -10.66 -21.96 -8.66
CA ASP A 519 -10.89 -23.39 -8.48
C ASP A 519 -10.90 -23.80 -6.99
N GLY A 520 -9.98 -23.28 -6.19
CA GLY A 520 -9.98 -23.48 -4.74
C GLY A 520 -11.24 -22.94 -4.07
N MET A 521 -11.74 -21.78 -4.49
CA MET A 521 -13.00 -21.21 -4.01
C MET A 521 -14.20 -22.09 -4.36
N ARG A 522 -14.24 -22.61 -5.59
CA ARG A 522 -15.25 -23.57 -6.04
C ARG A 522 -15.24 -24.84 -5.20
N GLN A 523 -14.05 -25.38 -4.88
CA GLN A 523 -13.92 -26.54 -4.01
C GLN A 523 -14.43 -26.25 -2.59
N GLY A 524 -13.96 -25.16 -1.96
CA GLY A 524 -14.38 -24.78 -0.61
C GLY A 524 -15.88 -24.49 -0.50
N ALA A 525 -16.48 -23.90 -1.53
CA ALA A 525 -17.92 -23.75 -1.64
C ALA A 525 -18.63 -25.11 -1.71
N GLY A 526 -18.12 -26.06 -2.49
CA GLY A 526 -18.62 -27.43 -2.53
C GLY A 526 -18.58 -28.14 -1.17
N GLU A 527 -17.46 -28.01 -0.44
CA GLU A 527 -17.32 -28.55 0.92
C GLU A 527 -18.31 -27.90 1.91
N THR A 528 -18.51 -26.58 1.80
CA THR A 528 -19.50 -25.85 2.61
C THR A 528 -20.93 -26.31 2.31
N GLY A 529 -21.28 -26.53 1.04
CA GLY A 529 -22.57 -27.07 0.63
C GLY A 529 -22.81 -28.50 1.16
N ALA A 530 -21.78 -29.34 1.14
CA ALA A 530 -21.83 -30.68 1.72
C ALA A 530 -22.05 -30.64 3.25
N ALA A 531 -21.29 -29.79 3.96
CA ALA A 531 -21.44 -29.59 5.40
C ALA A 531 -22.83 -29.04 5.76
N ALA A 532 -23.34 -28.07 4.99
CA ALA A 532 -24.69 -27.55 5.14
C ALA A 532 -25.75 -28.66 4.99
N THR A 533 -25.58 -29.56 4.02
CA THR A 533 -26.48 -30.71 3.83
C THR A 533 -26.45 -31.65 5.04
N GLN A 534 -25.28 -31.89 5.63
CA GLN A 534 -25.14 -32.69 6.86
C GLN A 534 -25.83 -32.03 8.06
N VAL A 535 -25.63 -30.72 8.26
CA VAL A 535 -26.29 -29.96 9.33
C VAL A 535 -27.81 -29.98 9.16
N LEU A 536 -28.31 -29.82 7.94
CA LEU A 536 -29.74 -29.91 7.63
C LEU A 536 -30.30 -31.30 7.99
N GLY A 537 -29.55 -32.37 7.67
CA GLY A 537 -29.90 -33.72 8.06
C GLY A 537 -29.98 -33.92 9.57
N ALA A 538 -28.96 -33.44 10.30
CA ALA A 538 -28.87 -33.51 11.75
C ALA A 538 -29.99 -32.70 12.44
N ALA A 539 -30.27 -31.49 11.95
CA ALA A 539 -31.36 -30.64 12.44
C ALA A 539 -32.72 -31.31 12.28
N ARG A 540 -33.00 -31.91 11.10
CA ARG A 540 -34.23 -32.66 10.86
C ARG A 540 -34.36 -33.89 11.74
N GLN A 541 -33.25 -34.57 12.03
CA GLN A 541 -33.24 -35.70 12.95
C GLN A 541 -33.54 -35.25 14.37
N LEU A 542 -32.89 -34.18 14.84
CA LEU A 542 -33.12 -33.60 16.17
C LEU A 542 -34.57 -33.14 16.37
N ALA A 543 -35.18 -32.54 15.34
CA ALA A 543 -36.60 -32.16 15.37
C ALA A 543 -37.51 -33.39 15.57
N ARG A 544 -37.27 -34.49 14.82
CA ARG A 544 -38.02 -35.75 14.97
C ARG A 544 -37.82 -36.37 16.35
N ASP A 545 -36.59 -36.40 16.86
CA ASP A 545 -36.28 -36.97 18.16
C ASP A 545 -36.91 -36.16 19.30
N SER A 546 -36.92 -34.82 19.18
CA SER A 546 -37.60 -33.93 20.14
C SER A 546 -39.12 -34.14 20.15
N GLU A 547 -39.75 -34.31 18.97
CA GLU A 547 -41.18 -34.63 18.87
C GLU A 547 -41.50 -36.03 19.45
N GLY A 548 -40.63 -37.01 19.21
CA GLY A 548 -40.72 -38.34 19.82
C GLY A 548 -40.61 -38.30 21.34
N LEU A 549 -39.65 -37.53 21.87
CA LEU A 549 -39.48 -37.34 23.32
C LEU A 549 -40.69 -36.65 23.93
N SER A 550 -41.23 -35.62 23.29
CA SER A 550 -42.44 -34.91 23.72
C SER A 550 -43.64 -35.87 23.84
N ARG A 551 -43.87 -36.72 22.82
CA ARG A 551 -44.91 -37.75 22.85
C ARG A 551 -44.69 -38.79 23.96
N THR A 552 -43.46 -39.24 24.15
CA THR A 552 -43.11 -40.24 25.18
C THR A 552 -43.33 -39.68 26.58
N VAL A 553 -42.92 -38.44 26.83
CA VAL A 553 -43.15 -37.73 28.10
C VAL A 553 -44.65 -37.56 28.34
N ALA A 554 -45.41 -37.11 27.33
CA ALA A 554 -46.86 -36.96 27.46
C ALA A 554 -47.57 -38.29 27.78
N SER A 555 -47.18 -39.38 27.13
CA SER A 555 -47.71 -40.72 27.42
C SER A 555 -47.37 -41.17 28.83
N PHE A 556 -46.10 -41.07 29.24
CA PHE A 556 -45.66 -41.44 30.59
C PHE A 556 -46.42 -40.66 31.68
N LEU A 557 -46.65 -39.37 31.48
CA LEU A 557 -47.42 -38.53 32.40
C LEU A 557 -48.90 -38.92 32.46
N ALA A 558 -49.49 -39.33 31.33
CA ALA A 558 -50.86 -39.83 31.29
C ALA A 558 -50.99 -41.18 32.02
N ASP A 559 -50.02 -42.07 31.85
CA ASP A 559 -49.97 -43.36 32.56
C ASP A 559 -49.80 -43.17 34.07
N VAL A 560 -48.93 -42.24 34.49
CA VAL A 560 -48.72 -41.89 35.92
C VAL A 560 -49.95 -41.21 36.54
N LYS A 561 -50.76 -40.48 35.76
CA LYS A 561 -52.02 -39.86 36.24
C LYS A 561 -53.17 -40.87 36.34
N THR A 562 -53.09 -42.01 35.67
CA THR A 562 -54.15 -43.05 35.63
C THR A 562 -53.85 -44.27 36.50
N ALA A 563 -52.58 -44.48 36.88
CA ALA A 563 -52.12 -45.46 37.88
C ALA A 563 -52.28 -44.96 39.32
#